data_AF-X1RJI8-F1
#
_entry.id   AF-X1RJI8-F1
#
_cell.length_a   1.000
_cell.length_b   1.000
_cell.length_c   1.000
_cell.angle_alpha   90.00
_cell.angle_beta   90.00
_cell.angle_gamma   90.00
#
_symmetry.space_group_name_H-M   'P 1'
#
loop_
_entity.id
_entity.type
_entity.pdbx_description
1 polymer ?
#
loop_
_entity_poly.entity_id
_entity_poly.type
_entity_poly.pdbx_seq_one_letter_code
_entity_poly.pdbx_strand_id
1 'polypeptide(L)'
;CQGKRIRKIIIYKTEVFGPTLFDTTRIASTWIEKSLNKMHINTNDRIIRKNLLINEGDTINPFTLADNERVLRELSFIDDARIRVIPVEPGTVDIHVITKDVFSFGFGVEFNDINEGNVEIFNRNIFGIGHEVQANMIFDYDTVPSWGYEGIYRIDNIEGTFINAQVNYKNAFDTEIIELDLSRRFVTPYTKYAGGIKLNSTSTIVPQDTLLTFAPLKFNDQDYWIGRSFLLNPTSRSRFIISGRLINHYIIERPEIAENMKYEYRDLSLYLGSIAFSQQKYYKTNLIYNYGRTEDIPYGSLIEFTGGYED
;
A
#
# COMPACT_ATOMS: atom_id res chain seq x y z
N CYS A 1 -31.42 -0.53 7.35
CA CYS A 1 -31.06 -1.97 7.42
C CYS A 1 -30.21 -2.35 8.63
N GLN A 2 -29.91 -1.43 9.57
CA GLN A 2 -29.14 -1.76 10.76
C GLN A 2 -29.81 -2.88 11.57
N GLY A 3 -29.02 -3.83 12.06
CA GLY A 3 -29.53 -4.93 12.90
C GLY A 3 -29.99 -6.19 12.14
N LYS A 4 -30.07 -6.18 10.81
CA LYS A 4 -30.36 -7.38 10.01
C LYS A 4 -29.14 -8.31 9.93
N ARG A 5 -29.35 -9.62 9.80
CA ARG A 5 -28.27 -10.60 9.62
C ARG A 5 -27.90 -10.81 8.15
N ILE A 6 -26.62 -10.94 7.87
CA ILE A 6 -26.10 -11.28 6.55
C ILE A 6 -26.31 -12.78 6.33
N ARG A 7 -27.09 -13.13 5.32
CA ARG A 7 -27.31 -14.52 4.92
C ARG A 7 -26.22 -14.99 3.97
N LYS A 8 -25.97 -14.22 2.90
CA LYS A 8 -24.99 -14.57 1.86
C LYS A 8 -24.24 -13.34 1.36
N ILE A 9 -22.97 -13.54 0.99
CA ILE A 9 -22.15 -12.55 0.28
C ILE A 9 -21.90 -13.04 -1.14
N ILE A 10 -22.40 -12.28 -2.12
CA ILE A 10 -22.32 -12.59 -3.55
C ILE A 10 -21.43 -11.55 -4.22
N ILE A 11 -20.41 -11.99 -4.95
CA ILE A 11 -19.45 -11.12 -5.63
C ILE A 11 -19.77 -11.09 -7.12
N TYR A 12 -19.86 -9.89 -7.68
CA TYR A 12 -20.05 -9.60 -9.10
C TYR A 12 -18.87 -8.80 -9.61
N LYS A 13 -18.32 -9.19 -10.75
CA LYS A 13 -17.16 -8.56 -11.36
C LYS A 13 -17.56 -8.01 -12.72
N THR A 14 -17.30 -6.73 -12.95
CA THR A 14 -17.56 -6.09 -14.25
C THR A 14 -16.33 -6.17 -15.14
N GLU A 15 -16.52 -5.97 -16.45
CA GLU A 15 -15.38 -5.79 -17.36
C GLU A 15 -14.58 -4.53 -16.98
N VAL A 16 -13.26 -4.58 -17.25
CA VAL A 16 -12.32 -3.47 -16.97
C VAL A 16 -12.58 -2.29 -17.90
N PHE A 17 -12.79 -2.56 -19.20
CA PHE A 17 -13.12 -1.55 -20.19
C PHE A 17 -14.60 -1.63 -20.58
N GLY A 18 -15.26 -0.46 -20.69
CA GLY A 18 -16.68 -0.34 -21.04
C GLY A 18 -17.53 0.14 -19.86
N PRO A 19 -18.05 -0.77 -19.01
CA PRO A 19 -18.99 -0.43 -17.95
C PRO A 19 -18.34 0.39 -16.84
N THR A 20 -19.18 1.14 -16.13
CA THR A 20 -18.84 1.76 -14.84
C THR A 20 -19.84 1.26 -13.80
N LEU A 21 -19.52 1.39 -12.50
CA LEU A 21 -20.50 1.03 -11.47
C LEU A 21 -21.68 2.01 -11.36
N PHE A 22 -21.59 3.17 -12.03
CA PHE A 22 -22.67 4.15 -12.18
C PHE A 22 -23.55 3.89 -13.41
N ASP A 23 -22.94 3.41 -14.50
CA ASP A 23 -23.60 3.09 -15.75
C ASP A 23 -23.06 1.77 -16.31
N THR A 24 -23.87 0.72 -16.12
CA THR A 24 -23.57 -0.65 -16.57
C THR A 24 -24.07 -0.91 -18.00
N THR A 25 -24.68 0.06 -18.66
CA THR A 25 -25.14 -0.08 -20.06
C THR A 25 -24.00 0.13 -21.06
N ARG A 26 -22.92 0.80 -20.63
CA ARG A 26 -21.70 0.94 -21.41
C ARG A 26 -21.00 -0.40 -21.57
N ILE A 27 -20.60 -0.70 -22.81
CA ILE A 27 -19.86 -1.91 -23.18
C ILE A 27 -18.58 -1.54 -23.91
N ALA A 28 -17.57 -2.41 -23.86
CA ALA A 28 -16.35 -2.25 -24.66
C ALA A 28 -16.71 -2.15 -26.15
N SER A 29 -16.28 -1.07 -26.79
CA SER A 29 -16.74 -0.72 -28.13
C SER A 29 -15.66 -1.01 -29.18
N THR A 30 -14.40 -0.72 -28.84
CA THR A 30 -13.26 -0.87 -29.74
C THR A 30 -12.69 -2.29 -29.71
N TRP A 31 -11.98 -2.67 -30.78
CA TRP A 31 -11.31 -3.97 -30.85
C TRP A 31 -10.17 -4.09 -29.80
N ILE A 32 -9.52 -2.98 -29.47
CA ILE A 32 -8.46 -2.91 -28.44
C ILE A 32 -9.07 -3.19 -27.06
N GLU A 33 -10.13 -2.47 -26.66
CA GLU A 33 -10.81 -2.68 -25.37
C GLU A 33 -11.29 -4.13 -25.21
N LYS A 34 -11.90 -4.70 -26.26
CA LYS A 34 -12.37 -6.10 -26.25
C LYS A 34 -11.23 -7.09 -26.12
N SER A 35 -10.10 -6.83 -26.78
CA SER A 35 -8.91 -7.68 -26.72
C SER A 35 -8.28 -7.63 -25.33
N LEU A 36 -8.16 -6.43 -24.75
CA LEU A 36 -7.65 -6.24 -23.39
C LEU A 36 -8.58 -6.88 -22.35
N ASN A 37 -9.90 -6.74 -22.47
CA ASN A 37 -10.86 -7.45 -21.60
C ASN A 37 -10.68 -8.98 -21.68
N LYS A 38 -10.39 -9.53 -22.86
CA LYS A 38 -10.15 -10.98 -23.04
C LYS A 38 -8.81 -11.44 -22.43
N MET A 39 -7.80 -10.58 -22.44
CA MET A 39 -6.49 -10.85 -21.84
C MET A 39 -6.49 -10.66 -20.32
N HIS A 40 -7.40 -9.86 -19.78
CA HIS A 40 -7.46 -9.55 -18.37
C HIS A 40 -7.89 -10.78 -17.54
N ILE A 41 -7.14 -11.04 -16.47
CA ILE A 41 -7.50 -12.03 -15.46
C ILE A 41 -8.15 -11.29 -14.30
N ASN A 42 -9.45 -11.50 -14.11
CA ASN A 42 -10.19 -10.92 -13.00
C ASN A 42 -9.67 -11.43 -11.65
N THR A 43 -9.77 -10.57 -10.64
CA THR A 43 -9.49 -10.91 -9.25
C THR A 43 -10.35 -12.10 -8.78
N ASN A 44 -9.71 -13.03 -8.06
CA ASN A 44 -10.37 -14.17 -7.48
C ASN A 44 -11.30 -13.73 -6.33
N ASP A 45 -12.52 -14.29 -6.27
CA ASP A 45 -13.49 -13.99 -5.24
C ASP A 45 -12.95 -14.23 -3.81
N ARG A 46 -12.03 -15.18 -3.63
CA ARG A 46 -11.37 -15.41 -2.33
C ARG A 46 -10.57 -14.18 -1.89
N ILE A 47 -9.93 -13.47 -2.81
CA ILE A 47 -9.16 -12.25 -2.51
C ILE A 47 -10.11 -11.12 -2.12
N ILE A 48 -11.22 -10.95 -2.85
CA ILE A 48 -12.25 -9.98 -2.48
C ILE A 48 -12.81 -10.30 -1.08
N ARG A 49 -13.14 -11.56 -0.79
CA ARG A 49 -13.63 -11.98 0.54
C ARG A 49 -12.63 -11.73 1.67
N LYS A 50 -11.34 -12.00 1.45
CA LYS A 50 -10.27 -11.74 2.44
C LYS A 50 -10.16 -10.26 2.82
N ASN A 51 -10.61 -9.36 1.96
CA ASN A 51 -10.61 -7.92 2.19
C ASN A 51 -11.93 -7.38 2.78
N LEU A 52 -12.92 -8.24 3.03
CA LEU A 52 -14.15 -7.85 3.71
C LEU A 52 -14.00 -7.91 5.23
N LEU A 53 -14.44 -6.85 5.91
CA LEU A 53 -14.59 -6.73 7.36
C LEU A 53 -15.89 -7.36 7.89
N ILE A 54 -16.65 -8.03 7.02
CA ILE A 54 -17.92 -8.69 7.34
C ILE A 54 -17.89 -10.13 6.84
N ASN A 55 -18.59 -11.00 7.54
CA ASN A 55 -18.80 -12.39 7.18
C ASN A 55 -20.30 -12.71 7.08
N GLU A 56 -20.61 -13.84 6.44
CA GLU A 56 -21.95 -14.42 6.51
C GLU A 56 -22.28 -14.76 7.96
N GLY A 57 -23.49 -14.42 8.41
CA GLY A 57 -23.95 -14.51 9.80
C GLY A 57 -23.82 -13.21 10.61
N ASP A 58 -22.98 -12.26 10.18
CA ASP A 58 -22.78 -11.01 10.90
C ASP A 58 -24.03 -10.12 10.88
N THR A 59 -24.12 -9.23 11.86
CA THR A 59 -25.16 -8.19 11.90
C THR A 59 -24.71 -6.97 11.12
N ILE A 60 -25.58 -6.46 10.24
CA ILE A 60 -25.27 -5.29 9.41
C ILE A 60 -25.01 -4.06 10.29
N ASN A 61 -23.82 -3.50 10.10
CA ASN A 61 -23.46 -2.15 10.50
C ASN A 61 -23.19 -1.31 9.24
N PRO A 62 -23.99 -0.25 8.97
CA PRO A 62 -23.77 0.63 7.83
C PRO A 62 -22.36 1.24 7.76
N PHE A 63 -21.74 1.54 8.90
CA PHE A 63 -20.38 2.07 8.94
C PHE A 63 -19.36 1.04 8.46
N THR A 64 -19.53 -0.23 8.82
CA THR A 64 -18.65 -1.32 8.36
C THR A 64 -18.82 -1.59 6.86
N LEU A 65 -20.05 -1.51 6.34
CA LEU A 65 -20.27 -1.64 4.89
C LEU A 65 -19.61 -0.50 4.11
N ALA A 66 -19.70 0.74 4.61
CA ALA A 66 -19.03 1.88 4.01
C ALA A 66 -17.50 1.75 4.09
N ASP A 67 -16.97 1.26 5.22
CA ASP A 67 -15.55 0.95 5.35
C ASP A 67 -15.11 -0.14 4.37
N ASN A 68 -15.88 -1.21 4.18
CA ASN A 68 -15.56 -2.26 3.22
C ASN A 68 -15.47 -1.75 1.78
N GLU A 69 -16.38 -0.88 1.36
CA GLU A 69 -16.28 -0.29 0.03
C GLU A 69 -14.98 0.50 -0.16
N ARG A 70 -14.58 1.29 0.84
CA ARG A 70 -13.30 2.01 0.82
C ARG A 70 -12.11 1.06 0.83
N VAL A 71 -12.10 0.07 1.72
CA VAL A 71 -11.03 -0.92 1.84
C VAL A 71 -10.82 -1.67 0.53
N LEU A 72 -11.90 -2.05 -0.16
CA LEU A 72 -11.79 -2.66 -1.48
C LEU A 72 -11.24 -1.69 -2.52
N ARG A 73 -11.64 -0.41 -2.50
CA ARG A 73 -11.11 0.63 -3.41
C ARG A 73 -9.66 1.02 -3.12
N GLU A 74 -9.14 0.74 -1.92
CA GLU A 74 -7.74 0.97 -1.56
C GLU A 74 -6.79 -0.09 -2.14
N LEU A 75 -7.32 -1.22 -2.63
CA LEU A 75 -6.51 -2.25 -3.30
C LEU A 75 -6.00 -1.74 -4.64
N SER A 76 -4.71 -1.93 -4.92
CA SER A 76 -4.03 -1.40 -6.11
C SER A 76 -4.62 -1.92 -7.44
N PHE A 77 -5.33 -3.04 -7.39
CA PHE A 77 -5.94 -3.72 -8.53
C PHE A 77 -7.45 -3.53 -8.65
N ILE A 78 -8.08 -2.76 -7.77
CA ILE A 78 -9.53 -2.43 -7.82
C ILE A 78 -9.72 -0.96 -8.18
N ASP A 79 -10.43 -0.73 -9.27
CA ASP A 79 -10.81 0.61 -9.75
C ASP A 79 -11.97 1.17 -8.90
N ASP A 80 -13.08 0.43 -8.82
CA ASP A 80 -14.25 0.79 -8.03
C ASP A 80 -14.86 -0.44 -7.36
N ALA A 81 -15.50 -0.22 -6.21
CA ALA A 81 -16.20 -1.25 -5.45
C ALA A 81 -17.47 -0.69 -4.82
N ARG A 82 -18.57 -1.46 -4.86
CA ARG A 82 -19.84 -1.09 -4.25
C ARG A 82 -20.49 -2.25 -3.54
N ILE A 83 -21.20 -1.95 -2.47
CA ILE A 83 -21.97 -2.91 -1.71
C ILE A 83 -23.44 -2.56 -1.78
N ARG A 84 -24.25 -3.50 -2.28
CA ARG A 84 -25.71 -3.39 -2.26
C ARG A 84 -26.28 -4.38 -1.26
N VAL A 85 -27.23 -3.91 -0.46
CA VAL A 85 -27.94 -4.72 0.53
C VAL A 85 -29.29 -5.12 -0.09
N ILE A 86 -29.48 -6.42 -0.32
CA ILE A 86 -30.69 -6.98 -0.91
C ILE A 86 -31.52 -7.64 0.19
N PRO A 87 -32.69 -7.10 0.58
CA PRO A 87 -33.59 -7.78 1.49
C PRO A 87 -34.07 -9.11 0.89
N VAL A 88 -34.02 -10.19 1.66
CA VAL A 88 -34.50 -11.51 1.23
C VAL A 88 -35.71 -11.94 2.05
N GLU A 89 -35.53 -12.03 3.37
CA GLU A 89 -36.59 -12.40 4.32
C GLU A 89 -36.64 -11.39 5.49
N PRO A 90 -37.69 -11.43 6.34
CA PRO A 90 -37.72 -10.64 7.56
C PRO A 90 -36.48 -10.89 8.41
N GLY A 91 -35.69 -9.84 8.64
CA GLY A 91 -34.49 -9.89 9.49
C GLY A 91 -33.20 -10.35 8.79
N THR A 92 -33.24 -10.83 7.54
CA THR A 92 -32.04 -11.26 6.80
C THR A 92 -31.85 -10.48 5.49
N VAL A 93 -30.60 -10.44 5.01
CA VAL A 93 -30.24 -9.81 3.73
C VAL A 93 -29.17 -10.63 3.01
N ASP A 94 -29.09 -10.44 1.70
CA ASP A 94 -27.90 -10.75 0.93
C ASP A 94 -27.08 -9.48 0.70
N ILE A 95 -25.76 -9.63 0.67
CA ILE A 95 -24.81 -8.57 0.38
C ILE A 95 -24.22 -8.84 -1.00
N HIS A 96 -24.49 -7.93 -1.93
CA HIS A 96 -23.91 -7.96 -3.28
C HIS A 96 -22.71 -7.03 -3.30
N VAL A 97 -21.51 -7.61 -3.43
CA VAL A 97 -20.26 -6.89 -3.61
C VAL A 97 -19.99 -6.82 -5.11
N ILE A 98 -19.95 -5.62 -5.67
CA ILE A 98 -19.73 -5.38 -7.09
C ILE A 98 -18.38 -4.71 -7.22
N THR A 99 -17.44 -5.32 -7.95
CA THR A 99 -16.09 -4.77 -8.17
C THR A 99 -15.82 -4.56 -9.65
N LYS A 100 -15.00 -3.55 -9.91
CA LYS A 100 -14.38 -3.30 -11.19
C LYS A 100 -12.87 -3.28 -10.99
N ASP A 101 -12.17 -4.13 -11.72
CA ASP A 101 -10.72 -4.25 -11.61
C ASP A 101 -10.02 -3.20 -12.47
N VAL A 102 -8.76 -2.90 -12.12
CA VAL A 102 -7.84 -2.17 -12.99
C VAL A 102 -7.17 -3.18 -13.94
N PHE A 103 -6.86 -2.77 -15.18
CA PHE A 103 -6.02 -3.59 -16.05
C PHE A 103 -4.64 -3.75 -15.42
N SER A 104 -4.29 -4.97 -15.02
CA SER A 104 -3.21 -5.20 -14.05
C SER A 104 -1.81 -5.08 -14.64
N PHE A 105 -1.63 -5.38 -15.92
CA PHE A 105 -0.33 -5.27 -16.61
C PHE A 105 -0.10 -3.83 -17.09
N GLY A 106 1.09 -3.30 -16.84
CA GLY A 106 1.46 -1.95 -17.24
C GLY A 106 2.95 -1.81 -17.53
N PHE A 107 3.26 -0.69 -18.18
CA PHE A 107 4.61 -0.25 -18.50
C PHE A 107 4.69 1.26 -18.24
N GLY A 108 5.81 1.70 -17.68
CA GLY A 108 6.09 3.10 -17.38
C GLY A 108 7.47 3.49 -17.88
N VAL A 109 7.61 4.74 -18.29
CA VAL A 109 8.92 5.36 -18.54
C VAL A 109 8.91 6.71 -17.85
N GLU A 110 9.92 6.92 -17.01
CA GLU A 110 10.17 8.16 -16.30
C GLU A 110 11.55 8.67 -16.69
N PHE A 111 11.66 9.94 -17.05
CA PHE A 111 12.92 10.61 -17.36
C PHE A 111 13.13 11.73 -16.34
N ASN A 112 14.24 11.68 -15.63
CA ASN A 112 14.64 12.74 -14.69
C ASN A 112 15.47 13.81 -15.40
N ASP A 113 16.28 13.40 -16.38
CA ASP A 113 17.05 14.26 -17.31
C ASP A 113 17.13 13.57 -18.69
N ILE A 114 17.79 14.19 -19.68
CA ILE A 114 18.12 13.63 -20.99
C ILE A 114 18.92 12.32 -20.86
N ASN A 115 19.76 12.22 -19.83
CA ASN A 115 20.65 11.08 -19.61
C ASN A 115 20.20 10.12 -18.50
N GLU A 116 19.15 10.45 -17.76
CA GLU A 116 18.73 9.73 -16.56
C GLU A 116 17.25 9.35 -16.61
N GLY A 117 16.93 8.10 -16.28
CA GLY A 117 15.55 7.67 -16.19
C GLY A 117 15.36 6.23 -15.70
N ASN A 118 14.10 5.82 -15.73
CA ASN A 118 13.64 4.51 -15.30
C ASN A 118 12.61 3.98 -16.31
N VAL A 119 12.76 2.70 -16.65
CA VAL A 119 11.82 1.94 -17.46
C VAL A 119 11.23 0.84 -16.58
N GLU A 120 9.92 0.89 -16.35
CA GLU A 120 9.18 0.00 -15.48
C GLU A 120 8.27 -0.93 -16.28
N ILE A 121 8.27 -2.22 -15.94
CA ILE A 121 7.18 -3.16 -16.29
C ILE A 121 6.59 -3.73 -15.01
N PHE A 122 5.27 -3.85 -14.94
CA PHE A 122 4.62 -4.38 -13.75
C PHE A 122 3.34 -5.16 -14.06
N ASN A 123 2.95 -6.01 -13.11
CA ASN A 123 1.62 -6.58 -13.01
C ASN A 123 1.12 -6.45 -11.57
N ARG A 124 0.07 -5.66 -11.33
CA ARG A 124 -0.51 -5.37 -10.00
C ARG A 124 -1.39 -6.49 -9.43
N ASN A 125 -1.71 -7.51 -10.22
CA ASN A 125 -2.63 -8.57 -9.84
C ASN A 125 -2.32 -9.84 -10.63
N ILE A 126 -1.09 -10.35 -10.48
CA ILE A 126 -0.65 -11.50 -11.24
C ILE A 126 -1.60 -12.67 -10.96
N PHE A 127 -2.10 -13.32 -12.01
CA PHE A 127 -3.07 -14.42 -11.94
C PHE A 127 -4.37 -14.14 -11.14
N GLY A 128 -4.72 -12.88 -10.87
CA GLY A 128 -5.91 -12.53 -10.10
C GLY A 128 -5.82 -12.85 -8.59
N ILE A 129 -4.61 -13.08 -8.05
CA ILE A 129 -4.40 -13.46 -6.64
C ILE A 129 -4.09 -12.28 -5.71
N GLY A 130 -4.02 -11.05 -6.22
CA GLY A 130 -3.74 -9.84 -5.44
C GLY A 130 -2.25 -9.62 -5.14
N HIS A 131 -1.38 -10.25 -5.93
CA HIS A 131 0.08 -10.11 -5.82
C HIS A 131 0.58 -9.19 -6.93
N GLU A 132 1.60 -8.41 -6.63
CA GLU A 132 2.23 -7.49 -7.56
C GLU A 132 3.69 -7.87 -7.81
N VAL A 133 4.08 -7.87 -9.09
CA VAL A 133 5.46 -8.07 -9.54
C VAL A 133 5.83 -6.89 -10.41
N GLN A 134 6.97 -6.28 -10.12
CA GLN A 134 7.50 -5.13 -10.85
C GLN A 134 8.99 -5.37 -11.14
N ALA A 135 9.42 -4.99 -12.35
CA ALA A 135 10.81 -4.95 -12.74
C ALA A 135 11.13 -3.60 -13.38
N ASN A 136 12.24 -3.01 -12.96
CA ASN A 136 12.70 -1.70 -13.33
C ASN A 136 14.09 -1.82 -13.98
N MET A 137 14.33 -1.05 -15.05
CA MET A 137 15.63 -0.78 -15.61
C MET A 137 15.93 0.70 -15.39
N ILE A 138 16.96 0.97 -14.60
CA ILE A 138 17.36 2.32 -14.19
C ILE A 138 18.60 2.68 -14.98
N PHE A 139 18.69 3.87 -15.55
CA PHE A 139 19.87 4.31 -16.31
C PHE A 139 20.23 5.75 -15.97
N ASP A 140 21.53 6.02 -15.97
CA ASP A 140 22.14 7.33 -15.79
C ASP A 140 23.47 7.29 -16.55
N TYR A 141 23.55 7.95 -17.70
CA TYR A 141 24.75 7.93 -18.56
C TYR A 141 25.90 8.78 -18.02
N ASP A 142 25.69 9.58 -16.97
CA ASP A 142 26.72 10.38 -16.32
C ASP A 142 27.42 9.60 -15.18
N THR A 143 26.97 8.37 -14.90
CA THR A 143 27.57 7.47 -13.90
C THR A 143 28.16 6.20 -14.54
N VAL A 144 29.09 5.57 -13.84
CA VAL A 144 29.64 4.25 -14.21
C VAL A 144 29.53 3.35 -12.98
N PRO A 145 28.80 2.23 -13.03
CA PRO A 145 28.06 1.68 -14.18
C PRO A 145 26.82 2.49 -14.54
N SER A 146 26.56 2.75 -15.83
CA SER A 146 25.51 3.68 -16.29
C SER A 146 24.08 3.14 -16.26
N TRP A 147 23.88 1.94 -15.73
CA TRP A 147 22.57 1.31 -15.62
C TRP A 147 22.53 0.33 -14.47
N GLY A 148 21.31 0.00 -14.06
CA GLY A 148 21.01 -0.97 -13.04
C GLY A 148 19.60 -1.53 -13.20
N TYR A 149 19.23 -2.37 -12.25
CA TYR A 149 17.95 -3.05 -12.27
C TYR A 149 17.38 -3.14 -10.85
N GLU A 150 16.06 -3.19 -10.79
CA GLU A 150 15.34 -3.34 -9.54
C GLU A 150 14.14 -4.28 -9.74
N GLY A 151 13.92 -5.16 -8.77
CA GLY A 151 12.81 -6.10 -8.73
C GLY A 151 12.04 -5.93 -7.44
N ILE A 152 10.73 -5.68 -7.57
CA ILE A 152 9.83 -5.48 -6.43
C ILE A 152 8.71 -6.51 -6.48
N TYR A 153 8.44 -7.12 -5.32
CA TYR A 153 7.31 -8.01 -5.12
C TYR A 153 6.47 -7.52 -3.95
N ARG A 154 5.16 -7.34 -4.16
CA ARG A 154 4.23 -6.88 -3.12
C ARG A 154 3.04 -7.83 -2.95
N ILE A 155 2.59 -7.98 -1.71
CA ILE A 155 1.36 -8.68 -1.36
C ILE A 155 0.56 -7.77 -0.45
N ASP A 156 -0.65 -7.41 -0.87
CA ASP A 156 -1.61 -6.73 -0.02
C ASP A 156 -2.45 -7.74 0.78
N ASN A 157 -2.59 -7.50 2.08
CA ASN A 157 -3.47 -8.26 2.98
C ASN A 157 -3.23 -9.79 2.95
N ILE A 158 -2.05 -10.22 3.42
CA ILE A 158 -1.68 -11.64 3.55
C ILE A 158 -2.74 -12.39 4.36
N GLU A 159 -3.39 -13.36 3.71
CA GLU A 159 -4.43 -14.23 4.28
C GLU A 159 -5.54 -13.51 5.08
N GLY A 160 -5.88 -12.25 4.74
CA GLY A 160 -6.96 -11.52 5.43
C GLY A 160 -6.54 -10.84 6.75
N THR A 161 -5.24 -10.79 7.05
CA THR A 161 -4.71 -10.18 8.29
C THR A 161 -4.59 -8.65 8.24
N PHE A 162 -4.68 -8.07 7.04
CA PHE A 162 -4.31 -6.70 6.67
C PHE A 162 -2.83 -6.37 6.92
N ILE A 163 -1.99 -7.39 6.99
CA ILE A 163 -0.54 -7.24 6.90
C ILE A 163 -0.17 -7.27 5.42
N ASN A 164 0.49 -6.22 4.97
CA ASN A 164 1.11 -6.12 3.66
C ASN A 164 2.56 -6.57 3.75
N ALA A 165 3.09 -7.10 2.65
CA ALA A 165 4.51 -7.42 2.53
C ALA A 165 5.08 -6.85 1.23
N GLN A 166 6.31 -6.39 1.29
CA GLN A 166 7.12 -6.01 0.14
C GLN A 166 8.53 -6.56 0.29
N VAL A 167 9.06 -7.11 -0.80
CA VAL A 167 10.50 -7.38 -0.95
C VAL A 167 11.00 -6.56 -2.13
N ASN A 168 12.11 -5.87 -1.93
CA ASN A 168 12.79 -5.13 -2.98
C ASN A 168 14.25 -5.58 -3.09
N TYR A 169 14.72 -5.76 -4.31
CA TYR A 169 16.13 -5.91 -4.64
C TYR A 169 16.49 -4.90 -5.72
N LYS A 170 17.46 -4.04 -5.43
CA LYS A 170 17.97 -3.04 -6.38
C LYS A 170 19.48 -3.15 -6.48
N ASN A 171 20.00 -3.08 -7.70
CA ASN A 171 21.43 -2.99 -7.98
C ASN A 171 21.65 -1.99 -9.11
N ALA A 172 22.12 -0.79 -8.77
CA ALA A 172 22.33 0.31 -9.70
C ALA A 172 23.42 1.26 -9.20
N PHE A 173 24.27 1.78 -10.09
CA PHE A 173 25.25 2.83 -9.79
C PHE A 173 26.13 2.53 -8.55
N ASP A 174 26.74 1.34 -8.53
CA ASP A 174 27.52 0.80 -7.40
C ASP A 174 26.76 0.64 -6.08
N THR A 175 25.43 0.82 -6.09
CA THR A 175 24.57 0.69 -4.93
C THR A 175 23.68 -0.55 -5.05
N GLU A 176 23.86 -1.47 -4.10
CA GLU A 176 23.01 -2.64 -3.90
C GLU A 176 22.13 -2.43 -2.66
N ILE A 177 20.83 -2.68 -2.81
CA ILE A 177 19.82 -2.53 -1.75
C ILE A 177 18.97 -3.79 -1.70
N ILE A 178 18.81 -4.34 -0.50
CA ILE A 178 17.87 -5.43 -0.20
C ILE A 178 16.94 -4.94 0.89
N GLU A 179 15.64 -4.90 0.61
CA GLU A 179 14.62 -4.40 1.54
C GLU A 179 13.52 -5.43 1.76
N LEU A 180 13.12 -5.58 3.02
CA LEU A 180 11.91 -6.29 3.44
C LEU A 180 11.03 -5.32 4.25
N ASP A 181 9.79 -5.14 3.84
CA ASP A 181 8.76 -4.40 4.57
C ASP A 181 7.59 -5.34 4.88
N LEU A 182 7.23 -5.42 6.16
CA LEU A 182 5.98 -6.01 6.63
C LEU A 182 5.22 -4.94 7.40
N SER A 183 4.04 -4.55 6.93
CA SER A 183 3.32 -3.44 7.54
C SER A 183 1.81 -3.67 7.63
N ARG A 184 1.24 -3.26 8.76
CA ARG A 184 -0.21 -3.27 9.01
C ARG A 184 -0.62 -1.89 9.49
N ARG A 185 -1.46 -1.21 8.70
CA ARG A 185 -2.01 0.10 9.04
C ARG A 185 -3.28 -0.01 9.87
N PHE A 186 -3.70 1.09 10.51
CA PHE A 186 -5.03 1.18 11.11
C PHE A 186 -6.12 1.35 10.05
N VAL A 187 -6.54 0.23 9.43
CA VAL A 187 -7.51 0.18 8.31
C VAL A 187 -8.83 0.89 8.61
N THR A 188 -9.35 0.74 9.83
CA THR A 188 -10.58 1.42 10.29
C THR A 188 -10.40 1.95 11.71
N PRO A 189 -11.31 2.80 12.23
CA PRO A 189 -11.33 3.18 13.64
C PRO A 189 -11.46 1.98 14.60
N TYR A 190 -11.97 0.85 14.13
CA TYR A 190 -12.12 -0.38 14.90
C TYR A 190 -10.85 -1.25 14.91
N THR A 191 -9.88 -0.96 14.03
CA THR A 191 -8.60 -1.68 14.01
C THR A 191 -7.83 -1.39 15.30
N LYS A 192 -7.58 -2.43 16.10
CA LYS A 192 -6.97 -2.29 17.43
C LYS A 192 -5.46 -2.16 17.40
N TYR A 193 -4.80 -2.84 16.48
CA TYR A 193 -3.35 -2.90 16.40
C TYR A 193 -2.88 -2.58 14.98
N ALA A 194 -1.79 -1.83 14.92
CA ALA A 194 -1.04 -1.52 13.72
C ALA A 194 0.45 -1.65 14.06
N GLY A 195 1.28 -1.83 13.06
CA GLY A 195 2.71 -1.99 13.26
C GLY A 195 3.44 -2.24 11.96
N GLY A 196 4.75 -2.18 12.01
CA GLY A 196 5.59 -2.46 10.87
C GLY A 196 6.98 -2.92 11.26
N ILE A 197 7.56 -3.68 10.35
CA ILE A 197 8.96 -4.11 10.36
C ILE A 197 9.50 -3.75 9.00
N LYS A 198 10.54 -2.91 8.97
CA LYS A 198 11.27 -2.58 7.77
C LYS A 198 12.76 -2.87 8.00
N LEU A 199 13.33 -3.75 7.18
CA LEU A 199 14.74 -4.11 7.22
C LEU A 199 15.34 -3.74 5.87
N ASN A 200 16.46 -3.01 5.90
CA ASN A 200 17.18 -2.57 4.73
C ASN A 200 18.66 -2.91 4.90
N SER A 201 19.28 -3.49 3.87
CA SER A 201 20.73 -3.67 3.77
C SER A 201 21.20 -2.90 2.55
N THR A 202 22.14 -1.99 2.74
CA THR A 202 22.69 -1.17 1.64
C THR A 202 24.20 -1.38 1.58
N SER A 203 24.70 -1.65 0.38
CA SER A 203 26.12 -1.64 0.04
C SER A 203 26.32 -0.64 -1.07
N THR A 204 27.19 0.34 -0.86
CA THR A 204 27.48 1.39 -1.84
C THR A 204 28.95 1.81 -1.75
N ILE A 205 29.36 2.72 -2.63
CA ILE A 205 30.64 3.41 -2.54
C ILE A 205 30.39 4.90 -2.32
N VAL A 206 31.23 5.51 -1.50
CA VAL A 206 31.16 6.95 -1.20
C VAL A 206 32.52 7.60 -1.45
N PRO A 207 32.55 8.88 -1.82
CA PRO A 207 33.80 9.64 -1.86
C PRO A 207 34.45 9.68 -0.46
N GLN A 208 35.70 9.24 -0.38
CA GLN A 208 36.48 9.20 0.86
C GLN A 208 37.09 10.58 1.20
N ASP A 209 37.44 11.36 0.18
CA ASP A 209 38.00 12.72 0.29
C ASP A 209 37.73 13.50 -1.03
N THR A 210 38.04 14.79 -1.02
CA THR A 210 38.09 15.71 -2.17
C THR A 210 38.99 15.25 -3.33
N LEU A 211 39.82 14.21 -3.14
CA LEU A 211 40.78 13.67 -4.11
C LEU A 211 40.23 12.57 -5.04
N LEU A 212 38.91 12.44 -5.20
CA LEU A 212 38.25 11.44 -6.07
C LEU A 212 38.56 9.97 -5.70
N THR A 213 38.93 9.70 -4.45
CA THR A 213 39.07 8.34 -3.93
C THR A 213 37.72 7.85 -3.43
N PHE A 214 37.29 6.65 -3.85
CA PHE A 214 36.05 6.02 -3.39
C PHE A 214 36.34 4.91 -2.39
N ALA A 215 35.47 4.77 -1.39
CA ALA A 215 35.57 3.74 -0.37
C ALA A 215 34.22 3.04 -0.19
N PRO A 216 34.21 1.75 0.17
CA PRO A 216 32.99 1.02 0.43
C PRO A 216 32.28 1.53 1.68
N LEU A 217 30.96 1.59 1.61
CA LEU A 217 30.05 1.85 2.72
C LEU A 217 28.99 0.76 2.74
N LYS A 218 28.88 0.05 3.85
CA LYS A 218 27.83 -0.96 4.07
C LYS A 218 27.14 -0.71 5.39
N PHE A 219 25.82 -0.71 5.38
CA PHE A 219 25.01 -0.53 6.59
C PHE A 219 23.69 -1.27 6.50
N ASN A 220 23.09 -1.49 7.67
CA ASN A 220 21.76 -2.03 7.82
C ASN A 220 20.88 -1.02 8.56
N ASP A 221 19.69 -0.76 8.03
CA ASP A 221 18.63 -0.06 8.75
C ASP A 221 17.57 -1.06 9.21
N GLN A 222 17.11 -0.87 10.43
CA GLN A 222 16.03 -1.65 11.01
C GLN A 222 15.03 -0.69 11.64
N ASP A 223 13.77 -0.81 11.26
CA ASP A 223 12.69 0.01 11.76
C ASP A 223 11.54 -0.89 12.21
N TYR A 224 11.25 -0.82 13.51
CA TYR A 224 10.20 -1.57 14.16
C TYR A 224 9.25 -0.59 14.83
N TRP A 225 7.96 -0.71 14.55
CA TRP A 225 6.96 0.07 15.29
C TRP A 225 5.70 -0.73 15.57
N ILE A 226 5.05 -0.37 16.66
CA ILE A 226 3.77 -0.94 17.06
C ILE A 226 2.89 0.16 17.66
N GLY A 227 1.62 0.13 17.29
CA GLY A 227 0.60 1.04 17.78
C GLY A 227 -0.64 0.30 18.24
N ARG A 228 -1.25 0.79 19.31
CA ARG A 228 -2.55 0.33 19.79
C ARG A 228 -3.56 1.47 19.78
N SER A 229 -4.71 1.22 19.18
CA SER A 229 -5.85 2.13 19.09
C SER A 229 -6.95 1.72 20.06
N PHE A 230 -7.53 2.73 20.70
CA PHE A 230 -8.65 2.65 21.62
C PHE A 230 -9.79 3.49 21.04
N LEU A 231 -10.83 2.82 20.55
CA LEU A 231 -12.02 3.49 20.04
C LEU A 231 -12.72 4.22 21.19
N LEU A 232 -12.88 5.54 21.07
CA LEU A 232 -13.53 6.37 22.07
C LEU A 232 -15.03 6.50 21.79
N ASN A 233 -15.40 6.75 20.53
CA ASN A 233 -16.80 6.89 20.14
C ASN A 233 -17.04 6.39 18.69
N PRO A 234 -17.83 5.31 18.50
CA PRO A 234 -18.12 4.73 17.20
C PRO A 234 -18.79 5.67 16.19
N THR A 235 -19.71 6.52 16.65
CA THR A 235 -20.51 7.42 15.79
C THR A 235 -19.68 8.61 15.30
N SER A 236 -18.90 9.19 16.20
CA SER A 236 -17.97 10.27 15.85
C SER A 236 -16.72 9.75 15.13
N ARG A 237 -16.45 8.44 15.21
CA ARG A 237 -15.25 7.75 14.69
C ARG A 237 -13.97 8.31 15.28
N SER A 238 -13.99 8.60 16.58
CA SER A 238 -12.84 9.08 17.35
C SER A 238 -12.14 7.94 18.09
N ARG A 239 -10.81 8.02 18.15
CA ARG A 239 -9.93 7.05 18.80
C ARG A 239 -8.74 7.74 19.45
N PHE A 240 -8.21 7.11 20.49
CA PHE A 240 -6.92 7.42 21.09
C PHE A 240 -5.91 6.35 20.68
N ILE A 241 -4.67 6.72 20.40
CA ILE A 241 -3.61 5.82 19.92
C ILE A 241 -2.38 6.03 20.79
N ILE A 242 -1.75 4.93 21.17
CA ILE A 242 -0.41 4.93 21.77
C ILE A 242 0.49 4.12 20.84
N SER A 243 1.69 4.61 20.55
CA SER A 243 2.65 3.89 19.72
C SER A 243 4.09 4.01 20.23
N GLY A 244 4.92 3.05 19.83
CA GLY A 244 6.36 3.08 20.02
C GLY A 244 7.06 2.64 18.75
N ARG A 245 8.24 3.22 18.49
CA ARG A 245 9.08 2.93 17.32
C ARG A 245 10.55 2.89 17.71
N LEU A 246 11.28 1.96 17.11
CA LEU A 246 12.72 1.79 17.25
C LEU A 246 13.31 1.81 15.84
N ILE A 247 14.25 2.71 15.60
CA ILE A 247 15.01 2.77 14.36
C ILE A 247 16.48 2.58 14.72
N ASN A 248 17.12 1.56 14.15
CA ASN A 248 18.53 1.29 14.32
C ASN A 248 19.23 1.40 12.96
N HIS A 249 20.30 2.18 12.91
CA HIS A 249 21.23 2.24 11.80
C HIS A 249 22.56 1.65 12.27
N TYR A 250 23.03 0.60 11.60
CA TYR A 250 24.26 -0.09 11.98
C TYR A 250 25.21 -0.20 10.79
N ILE A 251 26.41 0.34 10.94
CA ILE A 251 27.42 0.39 9.89
C ILE A 251 28.34 -0.82 10.00
N ILE A 252 28.38 -1.60 8.92
CA ILE A 252 29.22 -2.79 8.79
C ILE A 252 30.61 -2.40 8.28
N GLU A 253 30.67 -1.52 7.29
CA GLU A 253 31.90 -1.11 6.61
C GLU A 253 31.83 0.38 6.30
N ARG A 254 32.92 1.13 6.52
CA ARG A 254 32.98 2.58 6.29
C ARG A 254 34.37 3.03 5.84
N PRO A 255 34.50 4.16 5.13
CA PRO A 255 35.79 4.78 4.81
C PRO A 255 36.66 5.04 6.06
N GLU A 256 37.98 5.13 5.88
CA GLU A 256 38.85 5.77 6.87
C GLU A 256 38.65 7.28 6.80
N ILE A 257 38.20 7.88 7.90
CA ILE A 257 37.55 9.20 7.90
C ILE A 257 38.39 10.28 8.60
N ALA A 258 38.42 11.49 8.04
CA ALA A 258 38.82 12.70 8.76
C ALA A 258 37.83 13.05 9.89
N GLU A 259 38.30 13.77 10.91
CA GLU A 259 37.57 13.98 12.17
C GLU A 259 36.21 14.70 12.03
N ASN A 260 36.02 15.46 10.95
CA ASN A 260 34.82 16.24 10.63
C ASN A 260 33.66 15.45 9.99
N MET A 261 33.91 14.27 9.41
CA MET A 261 32.84 13.43 8.80
C MET A 261 32.36 12.30 9.73
N LYS A 262 32.80 12.31 11.00
CA LYS A 262 32.48 11.26 11.98
C LYS A 262 30.99 11.12 12.32
N TYR A 263 30.11 12.09 12.03
CA TYR A 263 28.69 12.01 12.40
C TYR A 263 27.87 11.16 11.41
N GLU A 264 28.14 11.30 10.10
CA GLU A 264 27.41 10.60 9.03
C GLU A 264 27.70 9.10 8.97
N TYR A 265 28.77 8.65 9.65
CA TYR A 265 29.24 7.26 9.62
C TYR A 265 29.30 6.64 11.02
N ARG A 266 28.29 6.89 11.85
CA ARG A 266 28.09 6.26 13.17
C ARG A 266 26.86 5.39 13.21
N ASP A 267 26.93 4.38 14.07
CA ASP A 267 25.75 3.65 14.50
C ASP A 267 24.81 4.60 15.24
N LEU A 268 23.51 4.44 15.01
CA LEU A 268 22.47 5.28 15.58
C LEU A 268 21.32 4.41 16.07
N SER A 269 20.81 4.69 17.27
CA SER A 269 19.57 4.09 17.75
C SER A 269 18.57 5.15 18.19
N LEU A 270 17.46 5.28 17.46
CA LEU A 270 16.39 6.22 17.75
C LEU A 270 15.17 5.50 18.34
N TYR A 271 14.82 5.88 19.56
CA TYR A 271 13.64 5.40 20.28
C TYR A 271 12.58 6.49 20.28
N LEU A 272 11.40 6.20 19.74
CA LEU A 272 10.26 7.13 19.70
C LEU A 272 9.06 6.54 20.43
N GLY A 273 8.32 7.41 21.11
CA GLY A 273 6.98 7.13 21.65
C GLY A 273 6.00 8.21 21.20
N SER A 274 4.78 7.81 20.85
CA SER A 274 3.72 8.76 20.49
C SER A 274 2.39 8.48 21.17
N ILE A 275 1.65 9.56 21.40
CA ILE A 275 0.22 9.52 21.73
C ILE A 275 -0.54 10.36 20.71
N ALA A 276 -1.69 9.86 20.24
CA ALA A 276 -2.50 10.58 19.27
C ALA A 276 -3.99 10.48 19.57
N PHE A 277 -4.71 11.58 19.34
CA PHE A 277 -6.15 11.59 19.19
C PHE A 277 -6.49 11.76 17.72
N SER A 278 -7.35 10.88 17.20
CA SER A 278 -7.75 10.88 15.80
C SER A 278 -9.25 10.74 15.67
N GLN A 279 -9.87 11.62 14.89
CA GLN A 279 -11.24 11.54 14.44
C GLN A 279 -11.23 11.53 12.91
N GLN A 280 -11.68 10.45 12.28
CA GLN A 280 -11.61 10.31 10.83
C GLN A 280 -12.90 9.76 10.23
N LYS A 281 -13.44 10.50 9.28
CA LYS A 281 -14.60 10.17 8.45
C LYS A 281 -14.22 10.34 6.98
N TYR A 282 -15.09 9.85 6.10
CA TYR A 282 -14.89 9.92 4.65
C TYR A 282 -16.18 10.39 3.98
N TYR A 283 -16.05 11.21 2.94
CA TYR A 283 -17.15 11.45 2.00
C TYR A 283 -16.71 10.96 0.62
N LYS A 284 -17.68 10.47 -0.14
CA LYS A 284 -17.46 9.98 -1.51
C LYS A 284 -17.62 11.14 -2.47
N THR A 285 -16.69 11.24 -3.40
CA THR A 285 -16.74 12.19 -4.50
C THR A 285 -16.28 11.53 -5.78
N ASN A 286 -16.38 12.25 -6.89
CA ASN A 286 -15.78 11.91 -8.16
C ASN A 286 -15.18 13.19 -8.76
N LEU A 287 -14.17 13.06 -9.62
CA LEU A 287 -13.60 14.16 -10.41
C LEU A 287 -12.75 15.19 -9.65
N ILE A 288 -12.24 14.89 -8.44
CA ILE A 288 -11.25 15.78 -7.79
C ILE A 288 -9.83 15.44 -8.26
N TYR A 289 -9.47 14.16 -8.27
CA TYR A 289 -8.12 13.71 -8.68
C TYR A 289 -8.14 12.85 -9.94
N ASN A 290 -9.19 12.05 -10.16
CA ASN A 290 -9.29 11.07 -11.22
C ASN A 290 -10.65 11.11 -11.92
N TYR A 291 -10.63 10.93 -13.23
CA TYR A 291 -11.86 10.87 -14.04
C TYR A 291 -12.49 9.47 -13.93
N GLY A 292 -13.72 9.39 -13.41
CA GLY A 292 -14.53 8.16 -13.44
C GLY A 292 -14.34 7.16 -12.30
N ARG A 293 -13.42 7.41 -11.35
CA ARG A 293 -13.23 6.60 -10.13
C ARG A 293 -13.95 7.23 -8.93
N THR A 294 -14.49 6.40 -8.03
CA THR A 294 -15.01 6.87 -6.74
C THR A 294 -13.84 7.21 -5.82
N GLU A 295 -13.82 8.43 -5.29
CA GLU A 295 -12.77 8.92 -4.39
C GLU A 295 -13.31 9.03 -2.96
N ASP A 296 -12.61 8.43 -2.00
CA ASP A 296 -12.90 8.53 -0.58
C ASP A 296 -12.00 9.59 0.06
N ILE A 297 -12.52 10.81 0.25
CA ILE A 297 -11.73 11.91 0.82
C ILE A 297 -11.83 11.89 2.34
N PRO A 298 -10.70 11.73 3.06
CA PRO A 298 -10.71 11.77 4.52
C PRO A 298 -10.94 13.19 5.02
N TYR A 299 -11.73 13.33 6.09
CA TYR A 299 -11.89 14.57 6.84
C TYR A 299 -12.00 14.30 8.34
N GLY A 300 -11.61 15.29 9.14
CA GLY A 300 -11.66 15.22 10.60
C GLY A 300 -10.47 15.91 11.25
N SER A 301 -9.98 15.36 12.36
CA SER A 301 -8.92 15.96 13.17
C SER A 301 -7.93 14.91 13.64
N LEU A 302 -6.64 15.26 13.60
CA LEU A 302 -5.55 14.47 14.15
C LEU A 302 -4.71 15.40 15.02
N ILE A 303 -4.49 15.00 16.27
CA ILE A 303 -3.55 15.66 17.18
C ILE A 303 -2.61 14.56 17.65
N GLU A 304 -1.31 14.71 17.40
CA GLU A 304 -0.29 13.74 17.77
C GLU A 304 0.86 14.44 18.48
N PHE A 305 1.36 13.82 19.54
CA PHE A 305 2.56 14.21 20.25
C PHE A 305 3.54 13.05 20.21
N THR A 306 4.74 13.31 19.67
CA THR A 306 5.81 12.32 19.55
C THR A 306 7.06 12.88 20.22
N GLY A 307 7.72 12.04 21.01
CA GLY A 307 9.00 12.35 21.64
C GLY A 307 9.92 11.14 21.57
N GLY A 308 11.21 11.36 21.73
CA GLY A 308 12.18 10.29 21.63
C GLY A 308 13.57 10.65 22.09
N TYR A 309 14.44 9.67 22.01
CA TYR A 309 15.85 9.73 22.37
C TYR A 309 16.68 9.03 21.30
N GLU A 310 17.78 9.68 20.91
CA GLU A 310 18.76 9.17 19.97
C GLU A 310 20.05 8.86 20.74
N ASP A 311 20.54 7.63 20.59
CA ASP A 311 21.82 7.13 21.12
C ASP A 311 22.85 6.98 20.00
#